data_AF-X1GJS6-F1
#
_entry.id   AF-X1GJS6-F1
#
_cell.length_a   1.000
_cell.length_b   1.000
_cell.length_c   1.000
_cell.angle_alpha   90.00
_cell.angle_beta   90.00
_cell.angle_gamma   90.00
#
_symmetry.space_group_name_H-M   'P 1'
#
loop_
_entity.id
_entity.type
_entity.pdbx_description
1 polymer ?
#
loop_
_entity_poly.entity_id
_entity_poly.type
_entity_poly.pdbx_seq_one_letter_code
_entity_poly.pdbx_strand_id
1 'polypeptide(L)'
;MFWSFVFFFAVIYVLGLAVVLLAAGRLRLSLETHVMCTGVGLAAFAVLTLLLNTVRIPLAWWTFLLSALVLLGFGILRCLVSRKPAEGEPAGEPLWSQGSVCLLIAVALALVCFAVFLNGAFSTPWLTDDDSWVHAASAKYVTLNRTYSIDPELRGYPHQSYLEPYPPAYPVLMGVLHQLNRSMSRTLKFFNVLIVALGVVTFYVMAREWTGSPTRALWMTGVLWILPCFMSRFIWAQSLALVLFFPGFYAMARTRREPAWAVVLAVVIGALFLSQPSS
;
A
#
# COMPACT_ATOMS: atom_id res chain seq x y z
N MET A 1 -18.07 -1.59 6.27
CA MET A 1 -17.08 -0.56 5.91
C MET A 1 -16.11 -0.29 7.03
N PHE A 2 -16.59 0.08 8.23
CA PHE A 2 -15.75 0.32 9.41
C PHE A 2 -14.72 -0.78 9.66
N TRP A 3 -15.13 -2.05 9.72
CA TRP A 3 -14.20 -3.17 9.94
C TRP A 3 -13.13 -3.32 8.86
N SER A 4 -13.49 -3.18 7.58
CA SER A 4 -12.50 -3.18 6.49
C SER A 4 -11.52 -2.02 6.61
N PHE A 5 -11.97 -0.83 7.06
CA PHE A 5 -11.12 0.34 7.25
C PHE A 5 -10.11 0.12 8.37
N VAL A 6 -10.58 -0.33 9.54
CA VAL A 6 -9.71 -0.67 10.68
C VAL A 6 -8.72 -1.77 10.29
N PHE A 7 -9.21 -2.82 9.63
CA PHE A 7 -8.38 -3.92 9.13
C PHE A 7 -7.31 -3.42 8.16
N PHE A 8 -7.68 -2.58 7.19
CA PHE A 8 -6.75 -2.01 6.21
C PHE A 8 -5.60 -1.31 6.93
N PHE A 9 -5.89 -0.34 7.79
CA PHE A 9 -4.83 0.39 8.49
C PHE A 9 -4.01 -0.51 9.41
N ALA A 10 -4.65 -1.40 10.17
CA ALA A 10 -3.95 -2.28 11.09
C ALA A 10 -3.00 -3.24 10.35
N VAL A 11 -3.51 -3.99 9.36
CA VAL A 11 -2.72 -5.01 8.66
C VAL A 11 -1.67 -4.39 7.75
N ILE A 12 -2.02 -3.37 6.97
CA ILE A 12 -1.06 -2.72 6.07
C ILE A 12 0.06 -2.09 6.89
N TYR A 13 -0.27 -1.32 7.94
CA TYR A 13 0.76 -0.71 8.78
C TYR A 13 1.64 -1.77 9.48
N VAL A 14 1.05 -2.80 10.07
CA VAL A 14 1.80 -3.85 10.78
C VAL A 14 2.70 -4.64 9.81
N LEU A 15 2.23 -4.97 8.60
CA LEU A 15 3.06 -5.61 7.58
C LEU A 15 4.25 -4.74 7.20
N GLY A 16 4.02 -3.45 6.93
CA GLY A 16 5.09 -2.55 6.56
C GLY A 16 6.10 -2.36 7.69
N LEU A 17 5.61 -2.18 8.92
CA LEU A 17 6.44 -2.10 10.11
C LEU A 17 7.28 -3.38 10.27
N ALA A 18 6.68 -4.55 10.14
CA ALA A 18 7.37 -5.82 10.23
C ALA A 18 8.51 -5.93 9.21
N VAL A 19 8.25 -5.58 7.94
CA VAL A 19 9.27 -5.59 6.87
C VAL A 19 10.39 -4.59 7.17
N VAL A 20 10.07 -3.37 7.64
CA VAL A 20 11.07 -2.37 8.00
C VAL A 20 11.90 -2.81 9.21
N LEU A 21 11.30 -3.38 10.25
CA LEU A 21 12.02 -3.92 11.41
C LEU A 21 12.92 -5.09 11.01
N LEU A 22 12.41 -5.99 10.17
CA LEU A 22 13.18 -7.10 9.62
C LEU A 22 14.35 -6.61 8.76
N ALA A 23 14.19 -5.53 7.99
CA ALA A 23 15.27 -4.96 7.20
C ALA A 23 16.28 -4.23 8.09
N ALA A 24 15.85 -3.17 8.77
CA ALA A 24 16.71 -2.25 9.50
C ALA A 24 17.29 -2.85 10.78
N GLY A 25 16.59 -3.80 11.41
CA GLY A 25 17.03 -4.46 12.65
C GLY A 25 17.05 -3.54 13.87
N ARG A 26 16.25 -2.46 13.87
CA ARG A 26 16.15 -1.49 14.97
C ARG A 26 14.70 -1.16 15.32
N LEU A 27 14.41 -0.98 16.61
CA LEU A 27 13.05 -0.67 17.11
C LEU A 27 12.67 0.81 16.97
N ARG A 28 13.65 1.72 17.05
CA ARG A 28 13.39 3.16 16.99
C ARG A 28 13.41 3.60 15.52
N LEU A 29 12.25 4.03 15.03
CA LEU A 29 12.05 4.55 13.67
C LEU A 29 11.67 6.03 13.74
N SER A 30 11.99 6.79 12.70
CA SER A 30 11.48 8.16 12.56
C SER A 30 9.99 8.18 12.22
N LEU A 31 9.35 9.33 12.44
CA LEU A 31 7.96 9.57 12.04
C LEU A 31 7.76 9.32 10.53
N GLU A 32 8.70 9.77 9.70
CA GLU A 32 8.69 9.52 8.26
C GLU A 32 8.71 8.03 7.91
N THR A 33 9.54 7.27 8.61
CA THR A 33 9.62 5.82 8.41
C THR A 33 8.30 5.16 8.83
N HIS A 34 7.67 5.60 9.92
CA HIS A 34 6.34 5.15 10.32
C HIS A 34 5.26 5.46 9.27
N VAL A 35 5.27 6.66 8.70
CA VAL A 35 4.37 7.01 7.59
C VAL A 35 4.62 6.11 6.38
N MET A 36 5.90 5.90 6.04
CA MET A 36 6.30 5.05 4.92
C MET A 36 5.95 3.57 5.13
N CYS A 37 5.82 3.10 6.37
CA CYS A 37 5.35 1.74 6.65
C CYS A 37 3.98 1.47 6.03
N THR A 38 3.12 2.47 5.82
CA THR A 38 1.86 2.25 5.11
C THR A 38 2.08 1.86 3.63
N GLY A 39 2.98 2.56 2.92
CA GLY A 39 3.36 2.23 1.55
C GLY A 39 4.10 0.90 1.43
N VAL A 40 5.05 0.64 2.32
CA VAL A 40 5.75 -0.67 2.40
C VAL A 40 4.77 -1.80 2.73
N GLY A 41 3.77 -1.53 3.56
CA GLY A 41 2.71 -2.45 3.90
C GLY A 41 1.87 -2.90 2.70
N LEU A 42 1.53 -1.96 1.82
CA LEU A 42 0.82 -2.27 0.57
C LEU A 42 1.67 -3.18 -0.32
N ALA A 43 2.98 -2.91 -0.41
CA ALA A 43 3.90 -3.78 -1.14
C ALA A 43 4.00 -5.17 -0.52
N ALA A 44 4.18 -5.24 0.80
CA ALA A 44 4.26 -6.50 1.53
C ALA A 44 2.98 -7.32 1.38
N PHE A 45 1.80 -6.68 1.37
CA PHE A 45 0.52 -7.33 1.09
C PHE A 45 0.48 -7.99 -0.30
N ALA A 46 0.97 -7.29 -1.33
CA ALA A 46 1.02 -7.82 -2.70
C ALA A 46 1.94 -9.03 -2.81
N VAL A 47 3.15 -8.97 -2.23
CA VAL A 47 4.08 -10.11 -2.22
C VAL A 47 3.51 -11.28 -1.40
N LEU A 48 2.95 -11.00 -0.23
CA LEU A 48 2.35 -12.01 0.62
C LEU A 48 1.18 -12.72 -0.07
N THR A 49 0.40 -12.00 -0.88
CA THR A 49 -0.68 -12.58 -1.71
C THR A 49 -0.15 -13.70 -2.61
N LEU A 50 0.94 -13.45 -3.34
CA LEU A 50 1.59 -14.46 -4.18
C LEU A 50 2.07 -15.64 -3.34
N LEU A 51 2.77 -15.38 -2.22
CA LEU A 51 3.35 -16.43 -1.38
C LEU A 51 2.25 -17.33 -0.81
N LEU A 52 1.21 -16.77 -0.20
CA LEU A 52 0.10 -17.52 0.39
C LEU A 52 -0.62 -18.36 -0.68
N ASN A 53 -0.92 -17.79 -1.84
CA ASN A 53 -1.62 -18.51 -2.90
C ASN A 53 -0.75 -19.64 -3.50
N THR A 54 0.56 -19.42 -3.63
CA THR A 54 1.51 -20.43 -4.14
C THR A 54 1.53 -21.67 -3.24
N VAL A 55 1.46 -21.50 -1.92
CA VAL A 55 1.37 -22.60 -0.95
C VAL A 55 -0.07 -23.04 -0.67
N ARG A 56 -1.04 -22.59 -1.47
CA ARG A 56 -2.48 -22.89 -1.36
C ARG A 56 -3.09 -22.53 0.00
N ILE A 57 -2.55 -21.52 0.69
CA ILE A 57 -3.18 -20.94 1.88
C ILE A 57 -4.31 -20.01 1.43
N PRO A 58 -5.53 -20.13 2.00
CA PRO A 58 -6.65 -19.27 1.64
C PRO A 58 -6.34 -17.77 1.83
N LEU A 59 -6.66 -16.96 0.83
CA LEU A 59 -6.57 -15.50 0.84
C LEU A 59 -7.74 -14.88 1.62
N ALA A 60 -7.79 -15.16 2.92
CA ALA A 60 -8.78 -14.65 3.85
C ALA A 60 -8.22 -13.52 4.71
N TRP A 61 -9.05 -12.57 5.16
CA TRP A 61 -8.61 -11.46 6.01
C TRP A 61 -7.83 -11.93 7.24
N TRP A 62 -8.21 -13.05 7.85
CA TRP A 62 -7.53 -13.60 9.02
C TRP A 62 -6.16 -14.21 8.70
N THR A 63 -5.91 -14.71 7.47
CA THR A 63 -4.57 -15.20 7.09
C THR A 63 -3.59 -14.04 6.94
N PHE A 64 -4.02 -12.93 6.37
CA PHE A 64 -3.22 -11.70 6.31
C PHE A 64 -2.96 -11.12 7.71
N LEU A 65 -3.97 -11.10 8.59
CA LEU A 65 -3.79 -10.64 9.97
C LEU A 65 -2.77 -11.51 10.73
N LEU A 66 -2.93 -12.84 10.68
CA LEU A 66 -2.01 -13.76 11.34
C LEU A 66 -0.59 -13.62 10.79
N SER A 67 -0.44 -13.53 9.47
CA SER A 67 0.86 -13.32 8.82
C SER A 67 1.51 -12.00 9.26
N ALA A 68 0.74 -10.92 9.36
CA ALA A 68 1.22 -9.63 9.82
C ALA A 68 1.75 -9.70 11.26
N LEU A 69 1.01 -10.36 12.16
CA LEU A 69 1.42 -10.55 13.56
C LEU A 69 2.67 -11.42 13.69
N VAL A 70 2.75 -12.52 12.93
CA VAL A 70 3.90 -13.42 12.91
C VAL A 70 5.15 -12.69 12.39
N LEU A 71 5.04 -11.97 11.27
CA LEU A 71 6.14 -11.19 10.71
C LEU A 71 6.58 -10.07 11.67
N LEU A 72 5.65 -9.41 12.35
CA LEU A 72 5.97 -8.42 13.37
C LEU A 72 6.75 -9.04 14.53
N GLY A 73 6.31 -10.20 15.03
CA GLY A 73 7.02 -10.96 16.06
C GLY A 73 8.46 -11.29 15.65
N PHE A 74 8.67 -11.74 14.42
CA PHE A 74 10.01 -11.98 13.87
C PHE A 74 10.83 -10.69 13.75
N GLY A 75 10.22 -9.59 13.32
CA GLY A 75 10.87 -8.27 13.24
C GLY A 75 11.37 -7.79 14.61
N ILE A 76 10.50 -7.87 15.63
CA ILE A 76 10.85 -7.51 17.01
C ILE A 76 11.96 -8.43 17.54
N LEU A 77 11.83 -9.75 17.37
CA LEU A 77 12.83 -10.71 17.81
C LEU A 77 14.19 -10.43 17.16
N ARG A 78 14.22 -10.16 15.85
CA ARG A 78 15.46 -9.77 15.15
C ARG A 78 16.07 -8.51 15.76
N CYS A 79 15.28 -7.49 16.06
CA CYS A 79 15.77 -6.27 16.71
C CYS A 79 16.36 -6.56 18.09
N LEU A 80 15.71 -7.42 18.89
CA LEU A 80 16.21 -7.80 20.22
C LEU A 80 17.52 -8.61 20.14
N VAL A 81 17.66 -9.48 19.15
CA VAL A 81 18.85 -10.33 18.95
C VAL A 81 20.03 -9.56 18.34
N SER A 82 19.77 -8.59 17.47
CA SER A 82 20.83 -8.02 16.60
C SER A 82 21.95 -7.28 17.35
N ARG A 83 21.84 -6.99 18.66
CA ARG A 83 22.84 -6.28 19.51
C ARG A 83 23.42 -4.99 18.91
N LYS A 84 22.92 -4.52 17.77
CA LYS A 84 23.34 -3.28 17.16
C LYS A 84 23.05 -2.20 18.19
N PRO A 85 24.06 -1.38 18.55
CA PRO A 85 23.82 -0.28 19.48
C PRO A 85 22.64 0.52 18.95
N ALA A 86 21.81 1.02 19.86
CA ALA A 86 20.66 1.85 19.55
C ALA A 86 21.08 3.23 19.02
N GLU A 87 22.07 3.28 18.12
CA GLU A 87 22.25 4.33 17.12
C GLU A 87 21.04 4.26 16.18
N GLY A 88 19.88 4.64 16.74
CA GLY A 88 18.66 4.82 16.00
C GLY A 88 18.81 5.99 15.04
N GLU A 89 17.79 6.19 14.22
CA GLU A 89 17.65 7.46 13.51
C GLU A 89 17.77 8.61 14.52
N PRO A 90 18.39 9.74 14.13
CA PRO A 90 18.53 10.90 15.01
C PRO A 90 17.19 11.16 15.69
N ALA A 91 17.24 11.44 17.00
CA ALA A 91 16.04 11.61 17.82
C ALA A 91 15.03 12.47 17.05
N GLY A 92 13.82 11.93 16.88
CA GLY A 92 12.81 12.51 16.00
C GLY A 92 12.70 14.01 16.22
N GLU A 93 12.60 14.76 15.13
CA GLU A 93 12.43 16.20 15.22
C GLU A 93 11.22 16.54 16.11
N PRO A 94 11.26 17.66 16.86
CA PRO A 94 10.11 18.11 17.63
C PRO A 94 8.85 18.14 16.76
N LEU A 95 7.67 17.93 17.36
CA LEU A 95 6.38 17.95 16.64
C LEU A 95 6.14 19.26 15.87
N TRP A 96 6.76 20.35 16.34
CA TRP A 96 6.68 21.68 15.73
C TRP A 96 7.91 22.05 14.90
N SER A 97 8.74 21.08 14.53
CA SER A 97 9.79 21.30 13.53
C SER A 97 9.19 21.65 12.18
N GLN A 98 9.95 22.35 11.35
CA GLN A 98 9.58 22.62 9.97
C GLN A 98 9.23 21.33 9.20
N GLY A 99 9.95 20.24 9.46
CA GLY A 99 9.67 18.92 8.88
C GLY A 99 8.30 18.39 9.26
N SER A 100 7.98 18.38 10.55
CA SER A 100 6.70 17.89 11.08
C SER A 100 5.52 18.75 10.60
N VAL A 101 5.69 20.08 10.53
CA VAL A 101 4.66 20.99 9.99
C VAL A 101 4.43 20.74 8.49
N CYS A 102 5.49 20.60 7.69
CA CYS A 102 5.34 20.29 6.26
C CYS A 102 4.67 18.92 6.04
N LEU A 103 4.99 17.91 6.86
CA LEU A 103 4.31 16.62 6.82
C LEU A 103 2.82 16.75 7.17
N LEU A 104 2.48 17.54 8.19
CA LEU A 104 1.08 17.81 8.55
C LEU A 104 0.31 18.47 7.41
N ILE A 105 0.93 19.42 6.69
CA ILE A 105 0.34 20.03 5.49
C ILE A 105 0.14 18.98 4.40
N ALA A 106 1.13 18.11 4.15
CA ALA A 106 0.99 17.02 3.17
C ALA A 106 -0.15 16.05 3.53
N VAL A 107 -0.33 15.73 4.82
CA VAL A 107 -1.48 14.97 5.30
C VAL A 107 -2.79 15.72 5.08
N ALA A 108 -2.85 17.03 5.34
CA ALA A 108 -4.03 17.83 5.04
C ALA A 108 -4.38 17.83 3.55
N LEU A 109 -3.39 17.95 2.65
CA LEU A 109 -3.59 17.83 1.20
C LEU A 109 -4.14 16.45 0.81
N ALA A 110 -3.63 15.39 1.42
CA ALA A 110 -4.13 14.02 1.22
C ALA A 110 -5.59 13.87 1.69
N LEU A 111 -5.97 14.47 2.82
CA LEU A 111 -7.34 14.46 3.31
C LEU A 111 -8.29 15.24 2.39
N VAL A 112 -7.87 16.39 1.87
CA VAL A 112 -8.63 17.14 0.88
C VAL A 112 -8.79 16.34 -0.42
N CYS A 113 -7.71 15.73 -0.91
CA CYS A 113 -7.75 14.81 -2.06
C CYS A 113 -8.76 13.68 -1.83
N PHE A 114 -8.67 13.04 -0.67
CA PHE A 114 -9.57 11.96 -0.28
C PHE A 114 -11.02 12.42 -0.28
N ALA A 115 -11.34 13.55 0.35
CA ALA A 115 -12.70 14.07 0.43
C ALA A 115 -13.29 14.40 -0.95
N VAL A 116 -12.53 15.09 -1.81
CA VAL A 116 -12.96 15.46 -3.17
C VAL A 116 -13.22 14.22 -4.01
N PHE A 117 -12.30 13.26 -4.02
CA PHE A 117 -12.47 12.04 -4.82
C PHE A 117 -13.49 11.08 -4.25
N LEU A 118 -13.65 11.02 -2.94
CA LEU A 118 -14.69 10.22 -2.33
C LEU A 118 -16.07 10.77 -2.73
N ASN A 119 -16.25 12.09 -2.68
CA ASN A 119 -17.47 12.73 -3.16
C ASN A 119 -17.72 12.43 -4.65
N GLY A 120 -16.69 12.61 -5.49
CA GLY A 120 -16.77 12.32 -6.91
C GLY A 120 -16.97 10.84 -7.26
N ALA A 121 -16.45 9.90 -6.47
CA ALA A 121 -16.65 8.47 -6.68
C ALA A 121 -18.07 8.03 -6.31
N PHE A 122 -18.66 8.66 -5.29
CA PHE A 122 -19.99 8.32 -4.77
C PHE A 122 -21.14 9.16 -5.36
N SER A 123 -20.84 10.14 -6.23
CA SER A 123 -21.85 10.90 -6.97
C SER A 123 -22.70 10.02 -7.91
N THR A 124 -22.19 8.85 -8.27
CA THR A 124 -22.89 7.82 -9.06
C THR A 124 -23.01 6.54 -8.23
N PRO A 125 -24.13 5.79 -8.32
CA PRO A 125 -24.27 4.53 -7.60
C PRO A 125 -23.45 3.38 -8.24
N TRP A 126 -23.21 3.47 -9.55
CA TRP A 126 -22.56 2.44 -10.37
C TRP A 126 -21.04 2.62 -10.45
N LEU A 127 -20.33 1.59 -10.90
CA LEU A 127 -18.92 1.70 -11.29
C LEU A 127 -18.83 2.45 -12.63
N THR A 128 -17.73 3.18 -12.83
CA THR A 128 -17.64 4.23 -13.86
C THR A 128 -17.31 3.75 -15.26
N ASP A 129 -16.71 2.57 -15.40
CA ASP A 129 -16.16 2.03 -16.64
C ASP A 129 -16.10 0.50 -16.60
N ASP A 130 -15.79 -0.13 -17.74
CA ASP A 130 -15.71 -1.58 -17.89
C ASP A 130 -14.63 -2.21 -17.00
N ASP A 131 -13.45 -1.58 -16.92
CA ASP A 131 -12.33 -2.07 -16.11
C ASP A 131 -12.71 -2.19 -14.63
N SER A 132 -13.43 -1.20 -14.10
CA SER A 132 -13.94 -1.20 -12.73
C SER A 132 -14.86 -2.41 -12.46
N TRP A 133 -15.73 -2.76 -13.42
CA TRP A 133 -16.63 -3.91 -13.30
C TRP A 133 -15.87 -5.23 -13.34
N VAL A 134 -14.86 -5.36 -14.20
CA VAL A 134 -14.00 -6.56 -14.26
C VAL A 134 -13.17 -6.70 -12.99
N HIS A 135 -12.63 -5.61 -12.44
CA HIS A 135 -11.98 -5.62 -11.12
C HIS A 135 -12.94 -6.01 -10.00
N ALA A 136 -14.19 -5.54 -10.04
CA ALA A 136 -15.19 -5.90 -9.04
C ALA A 136 -15.55 -7.39 -9.09
N ALA A 137 -15.70 -7.96 -10.28
CA ALA A 137 -15.95 -9.38 -10.45
C ALA A 137 -14.73 -10.24 -10.01
N SER A 138 -13.52 -9.82 -10.37
CA SER A 138 -12.27 -10.47 -9.93
C SER A 138 -12.11 -10.44 -8.41
N ALA A 139 -12.36 -9.29 -7.77
CA ALA A 139 -12.36 -9.17 -6.31
C ALA A 139 -13.46 -10.02 -5.66
N LYS A 140 -14.62 -10.18 -6.34
CA LYS A 140 -15.72 -10.98 -5.83
C LYS A 140 -15.38 -12.47 -5.87
N TYR A 141 -14.71 -12.90 -6.93
CA TYR A 141 -14.15 -14.25 -7.02
C TYR A 141 -13.20 -14.54 -5.86
N VAL A 142 -12.22 -13.66 -5.59
CA VAL A 142 -11.30 -13.81 -4.45
C VAL A 142 -12.05 -13.85 -3.11
N THR A 143 -13.11 -13.05 -2.97
CA THR A 143 -13.95 -13.04 -1.75
C THR A 143 -14.63 -14.39 -1.50
N LEU A 144 -15.12 -15.04 -2.56
CA LEU A 144 -15.84 -16.30 -2.47
C LEU A 144 -14.89 -17.49 -2.36
N ASN A 145 -13.88 -17.55 -3.24
CA ASN A 145 -13.01 -18.71 -3.41
C ASN A 145 -11.72 -18.65 -2.60
N ARG A 146 -11.36 -17.47 -2.05
CA ARG A 146 -10.12 -17.27 -1.26
C ARG A 146 -8.85 -17.66 -2.01
N THR A 147 -8.87 -17.50 -3.32
CA THR A 147 -7.72 -17.70 -4.21
C THR A 147 -7.89 -16.76 -5.41
N TYR A 148 -6.78 -16.41 -6.05
CA TYR A 148 -6.81 -15.77 -7.38
C TYR A 148 -6.54 -16.77 -8.51
N SER A 149 -6.24 -18.03 -8.20
CA SER A 149 -6.05 -19.05 -9.23
C SER A 149 -7.40 -19.46 -9.78
N ILE A 150 -7.58 -19.23 -11.09
CA ILE A 150 -8.83 -19.55 -11.79
C ILE A 150 -8.79 -21.02 -12.21
N ASP A 151 -9.87 -21.75 -11.91
CA ASP A 151 -10.11 -23.09 -12.44
C ASP A 151 -9.97 -23.09 -13.98
N PRO A 152 -9.18 -24.01 -14.58
CA PRO A 152 -9.07 -24.13 -16.02
C PRO A 152 -10.41 -24.06 -16.78
N GLU A 153 -11.49 -24.60 -16.23
CA GLU A 153 -12.82 -24.59 -16.85
C GLU A 153 -13.48 -23.19 -16.89
N LEU A 154 -13.05 -22.29 -16.02
CA LEU A 154 -13.53 -20.91 -15.93
C LEU A 154 -12.62 -19.90 -16.67
N ARG A 155 -11.55 -20.36 -17.30
CA ARG A 155 -10.66 -19.49 -18.10
C ARG A 155 -11.37 -19.04 -19.36
N GLY A 156 -11.39 -17.74 -19.62
CA GLY A 156 -12.04 -17.13 -20.78
C GLY A 156 -13.37 -16.43 -20.48
N TYR A 157 -13.89 -16.53 -19.24
CA TYR A 157 -14.98 -15.65 -18.82
C TYR A 157 -14.45 -14.20 -18.65
N PRO A 158 -15.05 -13.21 -19.34
CA PRO A 158 -14.51 -11.84 -19.44
C PRO A 158 -14.41 -11.10 -18.09
N HIS A 159 -15.06 -11.61 -17.05
CA HIS A 159 -15.15 -10.97 -15.74
C HIS A 159 -14.06 -11.42 -14.75
N GLN A 160 -13.09 -12.23 -15.17
CA GLN A 160 -11.97 -12.69 -14.32
C GLN A 160 -10.60 -12.35 -14.90
N SER A 161 -10.55 -11.48 -15.90
CA SER A 161 -9.33 -11.14 -16.66
C SER A 161 -8.22 -10.46 -15.85
N TYR A 162 -8.48 -10.03 -14.60
CA TYR A 162 -7.46 -9.43 -13.73
C TYR A 162 -6.98 -10.36 -12.60
N LEU A 163 -7.26 -11.65 -12.69
CA LEU A 163 -6.61 -12.69 -11.89
C LEU A 163 -5.61 -13.44 -12.78
N GLU A 164 -5.21 -14.67 -12.44
CA GLU A 164 -4.28 -15.44 -13.28
C GLU A 164 -4.72 -15.50 -14.76
N PRO A 165 -3.83 -15.16 -15.74
CA PRO A 165 -2.39 -14.91 -15.62
C PRO A 165 -1.98 -13.46 -15.33
N TYR A 166 -2.92 -12.53 -15.20
CA TYR A 166 -2.66 -11.13 -14.88
C TYR A 166 -2.24 -10.92 -13.41
N PRO A 167 -1.51 -9.82 -13.12
CA PRO A 167 -1.08 -9.51 -11.76
C PRO A 167 -2.26 -9.27 -10.80
N PRO A 168 -2.42 -10.08 -9.73
CA PRO A 168 -3.68 -10.15 -8.97
C PRO A 168 -3.71 -9.24 -7.74
N ALA A 169 -2.65 -8.47 -7.44
CA ALA A 169 -2.52 -7.80 -6.15
C ALA A 169 -3.68 -6.84 -5.84
N TYR A 170 -4.12 -6.05 -6.83
CA TYR A 170 -5.21 -5.10 -6.64
C TYR A 170 -6.57 -5.78 -6.42
N PRO A 171 -7.04 -6.71 -7.29
CA PRO A 171 -8.27 -7.46 -7.03
C PRO A 171 -8.25 -8.26 -5.73
N VAL A 172 -7.11 -8.84 -5.35
CA VAL A 172 -7.00 -9.56 -4.08
C VAL A 172 -7.13 -8.62 -2.89
N LEU A 173 -6.47 -7.47 -2.91
CA LEU A 173 -6.62 -6.44 -1.86
C LEU A 173 -8.08 -6.05 -1.69
N MET A 174 -8.77 -5.73 -2.80
CA MET A 174 -10.19 -5.36 -2.78
C MET A 174 -11.07 -6.51 -2.32
N GLY A 175 -10.79 -7.74 -2.75
CA GLY A 175 -11.52 -8.94 -2.35
C GLY A 175 -11.40 -9.22 -0.86
N VAL A 176 -10.18 -9.16 -0.30
CA VAL A 176 -9.92 -9.35 1.14
C VAL A 176 -10.63 -8.29 1.96
N LEU A 177 -10.60 -7.03 1.54
CA LEU A 177 -11.32 -5.95 2.21
C LEU A 177 -12.85 -6.12 2.12
N HIS A 178 -13.35 -6.65 0.99
CA HIS A 178 -14.78 -6.93 0.80
C HIS A 178 -15.27 -8.06 1.70
N GLN A 179 -14.42 -9.01 2.12
CA GLN A 179 -14.82 -10.04 3.09
C GLN A 179 -15.34 -9.46 4.41
N LEU A 180 -14.96 -8.22 4.75
CA LEU A 180 -15.40 -7.48 5.94
C LEU A 180 -16.43 -6.37 5.62
N ASN A 181 -16.96 -6.35 4.39
CA ASN A 181 -17.91 -5.33 3.93
C ASN A 181 -19.06 -5.92 3.11
N ARG A 182 -20.25 -5.32 3.21
CA ARG A 182 -21.44 -5.83 2.50
C ARG A 182 -21.50 -5.46 1.02
N SER A 183 -20.82 -4.38 0.60
CA SER A 183 -20.93 -3.87 -0.77
C SER A 183 -19.57 -3.86 -1.47
N MET A 184 -19.52 -4.54 -2.63
CA MET A 184 -18.32 -4.55 -3.47
C MET A 184 -18.04 -3.15 -4.04
N SER A 185 -19.02 -2.53 -4.71
CA SER A 185 -18.88 -1.17 -5.28
C SER A 185 -18.34 -0.15 -4.28
N ARG A 186 -18.89 -0.13 -3.05
CA ARG A 186 -18.38 0.78 -1.99
C ARG A 186 -16.95 0.46 -1.59
N THR A 187 -16.57 -0.82 -1.56
CA THR A 187 -15.21 -1.26 -1.24
C THR A 187 -14.21 -0.73 -2.27
N LEU A 188 -14.44 -0.99 -3.57
CA LEU A 188 -13.52 -0.50 -4.61
C LEU A 188 -13.44 1.03 -4.62
N LYS A 189 -14.58 1.73 -4.62
CA LYS A 189 -14.61 3.21 -4.64
C LYS A 189 -13.85 3.81 -3.46
N PHE A 190 -14.16 3.37 -2.25
CA PHE A 190 -13.57 3.92 -1.04
C PHE A 190 -12.06 3.64 -0.95
N PHE A 191 -11.65 2.38 -1.15
CA PHE A 191 -10.25 2.00 -0.97
C PHE A 191 -9.36 2.42 -2.12
N ASN A 192 -9.86 2.51 -3.35
CA ASN A 192 -9.11 3.09 -4.45
C ASN A 192 -8.74 4.55 -4.15
N VAL A 193 -9.72 5.35 -3.74
CA VAL A 193 -9.51 6.75 -3.35
C VAL A 193 -8.58 6.86 -2.14
N LEU A 194 -8.70 5.95 -1.16
CA LEU A 194 -7.80 5.91 -0.01
C LEU A 194 -6.34 5.65 -0.43
N ILE A 195 -6.11 4.68 -1.32
CA ILE A 195 -4.77 4.36 -1.83
C ILE A 195 -4.16 5.57 -2.53
N VAL A 196 -4.91 6.24 -3.42
CA VAL A 196 -4.47 7.46 -4.11
C VAL A 196 -4.11 8.57 -3.12
N ALA A 197 -4.94 8.80 -2.10
CA ALA A 197 -4.67 9.80 -1.07
C ALA A 197 -3.41 9.47 -0.24
N LEU A 198 -3.19 8.20 0.12
CA LEU A 198 -1.95 7.76 0.77
C LEU A 198 -0.73 7.95 -0.12
N GLY A 199 -0.91 7.90 -1.44
CA GLY A 199 0.09 8.28 -2.44
C GLY A 199 0.64 9.68 -2.23
N VAL A 200 -0.20 10.66 -1.91
CA VAL A 200 0.24 12.05 -1.66
C VAL A 200 1.20 12.13 -0.47
N VAL A 201 0.88 11.43 0.64
CA VAL A 201 1.70 11.46 1.85
C VAL A 201 3.02 10.69 1.66
N THR A 202 2.96 9.52 1.03
CA THR A 202 4.16 8.71 0.75
C THR A 202 5.07 9.39 -0.27
N PHE A 203 4.51 10.11 -1.24
CA PHE A 203 5.27 10.95 -2.16
C PHE A 203 6.03 12.06 -1.42
N TYR A 204 5.37 12.77 -0.48
CA TYR A 204 6.03 13.79 0.33
C TYR A 204 7.26 13.23 1.06
N VAL A 205 7.11 12.09 1.74
CA VAL A 205 8.21 11.44 2.47
C VAL A 205 9.34 11.02 1.52
N MET A 206 8.99 10.45 0.36
CA MET A 206 9.96 10.11 -0.68
C MET A 206 10.71 11.35 -1.22
N ALA A 207 9.99 12.43 -1.53
CA ALA A 207 10.58 13.68 -1.99
C ALA A 207 11.48 14.33 -0.92
N ARG A 208 11.12 14.22 0.36
CA ARG A 208 11.94 14.72 1.48
C ARG A 208 13.25 13.96 1.58
N GLU A 209 13.23 12.64 1.47
CA GLU A 209 14.44 11.81 1.48
C GLU A 209 15.39 12.18 0.33
N TRP A 210 14.85 12.46 -0.86
CA TRP A 210 15.64 12.80 -2.04
C TRP A 210 16.19 14.22 -2.02
N THR A 211 15.39 15.19 -1.58
CA THR A 211 15.77 16.61 -1.62
C THR A 211 16.51 17.08 -0.38
N GLY A 212 16.39 16.35 0.74
CA GLY A 212 16.91 16.75 2.05
C GLY A 212 16.25 18.01 2.62
N SER A 213 15.15 18.50 2.02
CA SER A 213 14.50 19.76 2.40
C SER A 213 12.98 19.58 2.51
N PRO A 214 12.40 19.78 3.71
CA PRO A 214 10.95 19.66 3.92
C PRO A 214 10.13 20.59 3.01
N THR A 215 10.61 21.82 2.79
CA THR A 215 9.91 22.81 1.96
C THR A 215 9.92 22.42 0.49
N ARG A 216 11.05 21.94 -0.05
CA ARG A 216 11.11 21.48 -1.45
C ARG A 216 10.23 20.26 -1.67
N ALA A 217 10.25 19.32 -0.73
CA ALA A 217 9.37 18.16 -0.77
C ALA A 217 7.88 18.54 -0.76
N LEU A 218 7.50 19.52 0.08
CA LEU A 218 6.12 20.03 0.11
C LEU A 218 5.74 20.70 -1.21
N TRP A 219 6.62 21.51 -1.80
CA TRP A 219 6.37 22.11 -3.12
C TRP A 219 6.17 21.06 -4.21
N MET A 220 7.05 20.04 -4.28
CA MET A 220 6.89 18.92 -5.21
C MET A 220 5.56 18.18 -4.98
N THR A 221 5.17 18.01 -3.71
CA THR A 221 3.90 17.36 -3.35
C THR A 221 2.71 18.19 -3.80
N GLY A 222 2.78 19.53 -3.66
CA GLY A 222 1.78 20.44 -4.20
C GLY A 222 1.66 20.35 -5.71
N VAL A 223 2.78 20.25 -6.44
CA VAL A 223 2.77 20.05 -7.90
C VAL A 223 2.13 18.71 -8.26
N LEU A 224 2.51 17.61 -7.60
CA LEU A 224 1.87 16.31 -7.83
C LEU A 224 0.37 16.37 -7.56
N TRP A 225 -0.04 17.06 -6.50
CA TRP A 225 -1.42 17.17 -6.05
C TRP A 225 -2.32 17.90 -7.06
N ILE A 226 -1.78 18.84 -7.84
CA ILE A 226 -2.55 19.55 -8.88
C ILE A 226 -2.52 18.86 -10.25
N LEU A 227 -1.69 17.83 -10.45
CA LEU A 227 -1.57 17.13 -11.75
C LEU A 227 -2.78 16.21 -11.98
N PRO A 228 -3.63 16.48 -13.00
CA PRO A 228 -4.85 15.69 -13.23
C PRO A 228 -4.57 14.20 -13.49
N CYS A 229 -3.43 13.87 -14.10
CA CYS A 229 -3.06 12.49 -14.45
C CYS A 229 -2.70 11.62 -13.24
N PHE A 230 -2.20 12.21 -12.15
CA PHE A 230 -2.02 11.50 -10.88
C PHE A 230 -3.36 11.35 -10.12
N MET A 231 -4.23 12.33 -10.34
CA MET A 231 -5.48 12.62 -9.65
C MET A 231 -6.70 11.94 -10.30
N SER A 232 -6.59 10.64 -10.59
CA SER A 232 -7.71 9.88 -11.16
C SER A 232 -8.53 9.16 -10.08
N ARG A 233 -9.86 9.32 -10.14
CA ARG A 233 -10.82 8.53 -9.32
C ARG A 233 -11.13 7.16 -9.92
N PHE A 234 -10.61 6.85 -11.12
CA PHE A 234 -10.90 5.60 -11.82
C PHE A 234 -10.34 4.41 -11.03
N ILE A 235 -11.14 3.37 -10.92
CA ILE A 235 -10.79 2.16 -10.17
C ILE A 235 -9.93 1.31 -11.09
N TRP A 236 -8.62 1.35 -10.86
CA TRP A 236 -7.68 0.68 -11.74
C TRP A 236 -6.46 0.17 -10.96
N ALA A 237 -5.91 -0.98 -11.36
CA ALA A 237 -4.72 -1.54 -10.74
C ALA A 237 -3.50 -0.59 -10.81
N GLN A 238 -3.44 0.26 -11.84
CA GLN A 238 -2.44 1.32 -11.99
C GLN A 238 -2.39 2.25 -10.77
N SER A 239 -3.52 2.54 -10.11
CA SER A 239 -3.56 3.40 -8.93
C SER A 239 -2.71 2.83 -7.79
N LEU A 240 -2.73 1.50 -7.60
CA LEU A 240 -1.85 0.83 -6.64
C LEU A 240 -0.39 0.88 -7.10
N ALA A 241 -0.12 0.55 -8.36
CA ALA A 241 1.25 0.56 -8.89
C ALA A 241 1.93 1.94 -8.79
N LEU A 242 1.23 3.02 -9.15
CA LEU A 242 1.71 4.40 -9.02
C LEU A 242 2.09 4.75 -7.59
N VAL A 243 1.25 4.38 -6.62
CA VAL A 243 1.52 4.61 -5.20
C VAL A 243 2.71 3.79 -4.72
N LEU A 244 2.91 2.58 -5.23
CA LEU A 244 4.05 1.71 -4.89
C LEU A 244 5.40 2.22 -5.43
N PHE A 245 5.43 3.07 -6.46
CA PHE A 245 6.68 3.69 -6.90
C PHE A 245 7.29 4.58 -5.82
N PHE A 246 6.48 5.26 -4.99
CA PHE A 246 6.99 6.16 -3.96
C PHE A 246 7.77 5.44 -2.85
N PRO A 247 7.27 4.38 -2.19
CA PRO A 247 8.08 3.58 -1.27
C PRO A 247 9.27 2.92 -1.98
N GLY A 248 9.16 2.60 -3.28
CA GLY A 248 10.26 2.05 -4.07
C GLY A 248 11.42 3.04 -4.23
N PHE A 249 11.12 4.25 -4.68
CA PHE A 249 12.12 5.33 -4.81
C PHE A 249 12.66 5.80 -3.45
N TYR A 250 11.83 5.80 -2.41
CA TYR A 250 12.28 6.06 -1.05
C TYR A 250 13.28 5.00 -0.58
N ALA A 251 12.93 3.71 -0.70
CA ALA A 251 13.81 2.61 -0.32
C ALA A 251 15.11 2.62 -1.12
N MET A 252 15.05 2.93 -2.42
CA MET A 252 16.23 3.07 -3.29
C MET A 252 17.16 4.21 -2.89
N ALA A 253 16.63 5.37 -2.48
CA ALA A 253 17.48 6.44 -1.95
C ALA A 253 18.11 6.03 -0.62
N ARG A 254 17.34 5.33 0.22
CA ARG A 254 17.76 4.92 1.56
C ARG A 254 18.79 3.81 1.57
N THR A 255 18.80 2.91 0.58
CA THR A 255 19.82 1.85 0.46
C THR A 255 21.24 2.38 0.36
N ARG A 256 21.42 3.62 -0.14
CA ARG A 256 22.73 4.28 -0.24
C ARG A 256 23.37 4.54 1.13
N ARG A 257 22.55 4.78 2.15
CA ARG A 257 23.00 5.04 3.53
C ARG A 257 22.85 3.81 4.41
N GLU A 258 21.81 3.01 4.17
CA GLU A 258 21.46 1.83 4.95
C GLU A 258 21.23 0.63 4.02
N PRO A 259 22.27 -0.15 3.68
CA PRO A 259 22.17 -1.25 2.70
C PRO A 259 21.10 -2.29 3.03
N ALA A 260 20.74 -2.45 4.30
CA ALA A 260 19.69 -3.36 4.74
C ALA A 260 18.29 -3.01 4.16
N TRP A 261 18.06 -1.76 3.75
CA TRP A 261 16.85 -1.35 3.03
C TRP A 261 16.71 -1.97 1.64
N ALA A 262 17.74 -2.68 1.13
CA ALA A 262 17.62 -3.48 -0.09
C ALA A 262 16.51 -4.54 0.02
N VAL A 263 16.24 -5.05 1.24
CA VAL A 263 15.10 -5.96 1.48
C VAL A 263 13.76 -5.26 1.24
N VAL A 264 13.58 -4.04 1.76
CA VAL A 264 12.37 -3.24 1.54
C VAL A 264 12.21 -2.95 0.06
N LEU A 265 13.30 -2.54 -0.61
CA LEU A 265 13.30 -2.28 -2.05
C LEU A 265 12.90 -3.52 -2.86
N ALA A 266 13.44 -4.69 -2.53
CA ALA A 266 13.08 -5.95 -3.19
C ALA A 266 11.59 -6.30 -3.03
N VAL A 267 11.04 -6.11 -1.82
CA VAL A 267 9.60 -6.29 -1.57
C VAL A 267 8.75 -5.35 -2.42
N VAL A 268 9.13 -4.07 -2.51
CA VAL A 268 8.39 -3.08 -3.31
C VAL A 268 8.50 -3.35 -4.81
N ILE A 269 9.68 -3.71 -5.31
CA ILE A 269 9.86 -4.09 -6.72
C ILE A 269 9.02 -5.33 -7.05
N GLY A 270 9.06 -6.36 -6.20
CA GLY A 270 8.21 -7.55 -6.36
C GLY A 270 6.73 -7.19 -6.39
N ALA A 271 6.29 -6.28 -5.51
CA ALA A 271 4.91 -5.79 -5.49
C ALA A 271 4.52 -5.02 -6.76
N LEU A 272 5.43 -4.23 -7.35
CA LEU A 272 5.18 -3.52 -8.61
C LEU A 272 4.88 -4.50 -9.75
N PHE A 273 5.69 -5.56 -9.90
CA PHE A 273 5.44 -6.62 -10.88
C PHE A 273 4.11 -7.37 -10.63
N LEU A 274 3.70 -7.48 -9.37
CA LEU A 274 2.44 -8.13 -8.98
C LEU A 274 1.21 -7.21 -9.04
N SER A 275 1.41 -5.91 -9.26
CA SER A 275 0.32 -4.93 -9.29
C SER A 275 -0.05 -4.49 -10.70
N GLN A 276 0.89 -4.55 -11.64
CA GLN A 276 0.63 -4.13 -13.02
C GLN A 276 1.46 -4.96 -14.01
N PRO A 277 0.85 -5.45 -15.10
CA PRO A 277 1.60 -6.11 -16.15
C PRO A 277 2.37 -5.05 -16.94
N SER A 278 3.65 -5.29 -17.18
CA SER A 278 4.40 -4.60 -18.24
C SER A 278 4.05 -5.28 -19.56
N SER A 279 2.97 -4.83 -20.19
CA SER A 279 2.67 -5.15 -21.60
C SER A 279 3.51 -4.30 -22.53
#